data_AF-A0A2N2F8P2-F1
#
_entry.id   AF-A0A2N2F8P2-F1
#
_cell.length_a   1.000
_cell.length_b   1.000
_cell.length_c   1.000
_cell.angle_alpha   90.00
_cell.angle_beta   90.00
_cell.angle_gamma   90.00
#
_symmetry.space_group_name_H-M   'P 1'
#
loop_
_entity.id
_entity.type
_entity.pdbx_description
1 polymer ?
#
loop_
_entity_poly.entity_id
_entity_poly.type
_entity_poly.pdbx_seq_one_letter_code
_entity_poly.pdbx_strand_id
1 'polypeptide(L)'
;MGLIKGNFSFMQFSVEGQLPQAFTAFISNRIKGNSYREAHNATEEKRMGWVSLTDILDTDFKEANYALGDYLIFSLRIDRKQISPKLMKIRLMEEQRRFLTEHGQTRIGKAMNEGIKDRVKLELMSKIDPVPSFYDVLWAVGQNKVYFSSLSDKVADDFVELFKKTFSLNLVRILPQQHPAALKNKTQGNVAAEDMSSIGREFLTWLWFKSEERNGRIALSKNEEVELHLL
;
A
#
# COMPACT_ATOMS: atom_id res chain seq x y z
N MET A 1 -10.17 6.65 1.78
CA MET A 1 -10.97 5.52 2.28
C MET A 1 -12.02 5.19 1.25
N GLY A 2 -11.65 4.31 0.31
CA GLY A 2 -12.47 3.94 -0.84
C GLY A 2 -13.53 2.89 -0.49
N LEU A 3 -13.25 2.06 0.53
CA LEU A 3 -14.12 0.95 0.92
C LEU A 3 -15.51 1.42 1.39
N ILE A 4 -15.57 2.55 2.12
CA ILE A 4 -16.84 3.14 2.59
C ILE A 4 -17.51 4.00 1.50
N LYS A 5 -16.71 4.71 0.70
CA LYS A 5 -17.18 5.76 -0.22
C LYS A 5 -17.58 5.25 -1.61
N GLY A 6 -17.29 3.99 -1.95
CA GLY A 6 -17.77 3.31 -3.15
C GLY A 6 -16.66 2.88 -4.12
N ASN A 7 -15.72 3.76 -4.47
CA ASN A 7 -14.63 3.40 -5.37
C ASN A 7 -13.48 2.73 -4.60
N PHE A 8 -13.27 1.44 -4.85
CA PHE A 8 -12.29 0.60 -4.16
C PHE A 8 -11.32 -0.07 -5.14
N SER A 9 -10.11 0.47 -5.25
CA SER A 9 -8.99 -0.18 -5.93
C SER A 9 -8.16 -0.96 -4.91
N PHE A 10 -7.77 -2.18 -5.24
CA PHE A 10 -7.12 -3.05 -4.26
C PHE A 10 -6.09 -4.02 -4.86
N MET A 11 -5.16 -4.44 -4.02
CA MET A 11 -4.44 -5.72 -4.16
C MET A 11 -5.17 -6.81 -3.37
N GLN A 12 -5.11 -8.04 -3.87
CA GLN A 12 -5.68 -9.21 -3.21
C GLN A 12 -4.59 -10.13 -2.66
N PHE A 13 -4.80 -10.65 -1.46
CA PHE A 13 -3.91 -11.58 -0.78
C PHE A 13 -4.68 -12.81 -0.28
N SER A 14 -4.01 -13.96 -0.31
CA SER A 14 -4.42 -15.17 0.41
C SER A 14 -3.80 -15.14 1.81
N VAL A 15 -4.57 -15.55 2.81
CA VAL A 15 -4.09 -15.72 4.18
C VAL A 15 -3.64 -17.16 4.37
N GLU A 16 -2.41 -17.35 4.81
CA GLU A 16 -1.85 -18.66 5.13
C GLU A 16 -1.63 -18.81 6.64
N GLY A 17 -2.07 -19.96 7.16
CA GLY A 17 -1.98 -20.32 8.57
C GLY A 17 -3.33 -20.82 9.12
N GLN A 18 -3.31 -21.32 10.35
CA GLN A 18 -4.52 -21.76 11.04
C GLN A 18 -5.05 -20.63 11.93
N LEU A 19 -6.34 -20.35 11.80
CA LEU A 19 -7.02 -19.39 12.66
C LEU A 19 -7.21 -19.98 14.06
N PRO A 20 -6.92 -19.24 15.15
CA PRO A 20 -7.14 -19.73 16.51
C PRO A 20 -8.63 -19.97 16.80
N GLN A 21 -8.92 -20.94 17.68
CA GLN A 21 -10.29 -21.26 18.09
C GLN A 21 -11.02 -20.08 18.76
N ALA A 22 -10.30 -19.26 19.53
CA ALA A 22 -10.80 -18.02 20.13
C ALA A 22 -10.55 -16.80 19.22
N PHE A 23 -11.00 -16.88 17.95
CA PHE A 23 -10.68 -15.91 16.91
C PHE A 23 -10.99 -14.45 17.28
N THR A 24 -12.18 -14.16 17.80
CA THR A 24 -12.59 -12.79 18.12
C THR A 24 -11.71 -12.14 19.20
N ALA A 25 -11.43 -12.88 20.28
CA ALA A 25 -10.56 -12.42 21.36
C ALA A 25 -9.12 -12.24 20.88
N PHE A 26 -8.64 -13.18 20.04
CA PHE A 26 -7.34 -13.09 19.40
C PHE A 26 -7.20 -11.81 18.57
N ILE A 27 -8.13 -11.56 17.65
CA ILE A 27 -8.09 -10.37 16.79
C ILE A 27 -8.14 -9.09 17.61
N SER A 28 -9.05 -8.99 18.59
CA SER A 28 -9.20 -7.80 19.43
C SER A 28 -7.90 -7.44 20.16
N ASN A 29 -7.23 -8.43 20.74
CA ASN A 29 -5.97 -8.20 21.45
C ASN A 29 -4.83 -7.85 20.49
N ARG A 30 -4.73 -8.53 19.34
CA ARG A 30 -3.64 -8.33 18.38
C ARG A 30 -3.73 -6.97 17.68
N ILE A 31 -4.93 -6.58 17.23
CA ILE A 31 -5.12 -5.32 16.51
C ILE A 31 -4.84 -4.12 17.41
N LYS A 32 -5.31 -4.16 18.67
CA LYS A 32 -5.01 -3.12 19.68
C LYS A 32 -3.53 -3.08 20.05
N GLY A 33 -2.87 -4.23 20.13
CA GLY A 33 -1.43 -4.32 20.42
C GLY A 33 -0.53 -3.74 19.31
N ASN A 34 -1.04 -3.60 18.09
CA ASN A 34 -0.32 -2.99 16.96
C ASN A 34 -1.07 -1.79 16.39
N SER A 35 -1.90 -1.13 17.21
CA SER A 35 -2.57 0.09 16.81
C SER A 35 -1.57 1.20 16.57
N TYR A 36 -1.95 2.18 15.75
CA TYR A 36 -1.16 3.39 15.60
C TYR A 36 -1.04 4.10 16.96
N ARG A 37 0.17 4.58 17.28
CA ARG A 37 0.47 5.39 18.47
C ARG A 37 1.35 6.55 18.06
N GLU A 38 1.25 7.69 18.74
CA GLU A 38 2.10 8.85 18.45
C GLU A 38 3.52 8.70 18.99
N ALA A 39 4.45 9.42 18.39
CA ALA A 39 5.89 9.30 18.64
C ALA A 39 6.35 10.24 19.74
N HIS A 40 7.30 9.79 20.56
CA HIS A 40 8.20 10.69 21.28
C HIS A 40 9.45 11.06 20.45
N ASN A 41 9.77 10.31 19.38
CA ASN A 41 10.98 10.55 18.59
C ASN A 41 10.71 11.52 17.44
N ALA A 42 11.24 12.74 17.56
CA ALA A 42 11.05 13.81 16.58
C ALA A 42 11.72 13.54 15.22
N THR A 43 12.69 12.62 15.10
CA THR A 43 13.42 12.39 13.84
C THR A 43 13.01 11.12 13.11
N GLU A 44 11.99 10.41 13.57
CA GLU A 44 11.50 9.20 12.92
C GLU A 44 10.88 9.52 11.55
N GLU A 45 11.40 8.91 10.47
CA GLU A 45 10.97 9.22 9.09
C GLU A 45 9.64 8.57 8.71
N LYS A 46 9.37 7.37 9.22
CA LYS A 46 8.19 6.58 8.86
C LYS A 46 7.67 5.84 10.09
N ARG A 47 6.35 5.92 10.28
CA ARG A 47 5.62 5.23 11.34
C ARG A 47 4.34 4.64 10.79
N MET A 48 3.90 3.52 11.35
CA MET A 48 2.65 2.90 10.91
C MET A 48 1.97 2.11 12.02
N GLY A 49 0.66 1.89 11.87
CA GLY A 49 -0.14 1.05 12.74
C GLY A 49 -1.60 0.99 12.32
N TRP A 50 -2.37 0.16 13.01
CA TRP A 50 -3.79 -0.01 12.73
C TRP A 50 -4.64 1.12 13.33
N VAL A 51 -5.66 1.53 12.59
CA VAL A 51 -6.70 2.46 13.03
C VAL A 51 -8.07 1.93 12.60
N SER A 52 -9.14 2.39 13.24
CA SER A 52 -10.49 2.07 12.79
C SER A 52 -10.76 2.65 11.39
N LEU A 53 -11.48 1.88 10.56
CA LEU A 53 -11.91 2.33 9.24
C LEU A 53 -13.04 3.36 9.35
N THR A 54 -13.92 3.23 10.35
CA THR A 54 -15.10 4.10 10.52
C THR A 54 -14.75 5.41 11.23
N ASP A 55 -13.71 5.40 12.07
CA ASP A 55 -13.15 6.59 12.71
C ASP A 55 -11.62 6.49 12.75
N ILE A 56 -10.94 7.25 11.90
CA ILE A 56 -9.46 7.24 11.79
C ILE A 56 -8.76 7.72 13.06
N LEU A 57 -9.47 8.39 13.97
CA LEU A 57 -8.94 8.85 15.26
C LEU A 57 -9.08 7.77 16.35
N ASP A 58 -9.93 6.77 16.14
CA ASP A 58 -10.03 5.63 17.05
C ASP A 58 -8.88 4.65 16.81
N THR A 59 -7.87 4.76 17.67
CA THR A 59 -6.73 3.84 17.74
C THR A 59 -6.91 2.72 18.77
N ASP A 60 -7.95 2.79 19.60
CA ASP A 60 -8.21 1.82 20.66
C ASP A 60 -9.28 0.79 20.27
N PHE A 61 -9.94 0.98 19.13
CA PHE A 61 -11.02 0.14 18.62
C PHE A 61 -12.09 -0.10 19.69
N LYS A 62 -12.59 0.99 20.31
CA LYS A 62 -13.38 0.94 21.55
C LYS A 62 -14.68 0.16 21.39
N GLU A 63 -15.34 0.33 20.26
CA GLU A 63 -16.65 -0.28 19.96
C GLU A 63 -16.53 -1.56 19.14
N ALA A 64 -15.31 -2.01 18.82
CA ALA A 64 -15.07 -3.15 17.93
C ALA A 64 -15.78 -3.05 16.56
N ASN A 65 -15.98 -1.81 16.06
CA ASN A 65 -16.59 -1.50 14.76
C ASN A 65 -15.84 -2.08 13.55
N TYR A 66 -14.72 -2.76 13.79
CA TYR A 66 -13.97 -3.48 12.77
C TYR A 66 -14.59 -4.83 12.39
N ALA A 67 -15.47 -5.42 13.20
CA ALA A 67 -16.05 -6.75 12.92
C ALA A 67 -17.46 -6.65 12.32
N LEU A 68 -17.63 -7.13 11.09
CA LEU A 68 -18.88 -7.13 10.33
C LEU A 68 -19.23 -8.56 9.88
N GLY A 69 -19.75 -9.38 10.79
CA GLY A 69 -20.01 -10.79 10.52
C GLY A 69 -18.71 -11.53 10.19
N ASP A 70 -18.63 -12.10 8.98
CA ASP A 70 -17.44 -12.84 8.49
C ASP A 70 -16.32 -11.93 7.94
N TYR A 71 -16.52 -10.62 8.02
CA TYR A 71 -15.59 -9.62 7.50
C TYR A 71 -14.96 -8.83 8.64
N LEU A 72 -13.67 -8.54 8.51
CA LEU A 72 -12.99 -7.54 9.33
C LEU A 72 -12.59 -6.35 8.47
N ILE A 73 -12.85 -5.14 8.96
CA ILE A 73 -12.53 -3.88 8.30
C ILE A 73 -11.72 -2.96 9.21
N PHE A 74 -10.59 -2.49 8.74
CA PHE A 74 -9.72 -1.56 9.46
C PHE A 74 -8.81 -0.85 8.47
N SER A 75 -8.02 0.12 8.92
CA SER A 75 -7.06 0.81 8.05
C SER A 75 -5.65 0.73 8.59
N LEU A 76 -4.70 0.63 7.68
CA LEU A 76 -3.30 0.92 7.94
C LEU A 76 -3.09 2.43 7.80
N ARG A 77 -2.70 3.08 8.88
CA ARG A 77 -2.18 4.45 8.85
C ARG A 77 -0.66 4.41 8.73
N ILE A 78 -0.11 5.13 7.76
CA ILE A 78 1.33 5.35 7.61
C ILE A 78 1.61 6.85 7.63
N ASP A 79 2.38 7.28 8.60
CA ASP A 79 2.82 8.65 8.80
C ASP A 79 4.26 8.78 8.32
N ARG A 80 4.52 9.75 7.42
CA ARG A 80 5.85 9.95 6.83
C ARG A 80 6.31 11.39 6.97
N LYS A 81 7.54 11.59 7.43
CA LYS A 81 8.26 12.86 7.34
C LYS A 81 9.07 12.87 6.05
N GLN A 82 8.79 13.84 5.18
CA GLN A 82 9.50 13.97 3.92
C GLN A 82 10.11 15.36 3.80
N ILE A 83 11.44 15.43 3.78
CA ILE A 83 12.15 16.67 3.48
C ILE A 83 12.06 16.90 1.97
N SER A 84 11.52 18.06 1.57
CA SER A 84 11.58 18.50 0.18
C SER A 84 13.05 18.63 -0.27
N PRO A 85 13.46 18.03 -1.41
CA PRO A 85 14.83 18.15 -1.91
C PRO A 85 15.29 19.60 -2.11
N LYS A 86 14.37 20.50 -2.48
CA LYS A 86 14.64 21.94 -2.61
C LYS A 86 14.95 22.58 -1.26
N LEU A 87 14.17 22.25 -0.22
CA LEU A 87 14.38 22.75 1.14
C LEU A 87 15.73 22.25 1.69
N MET A 88 16.02 20.96 1.52
CA MET A 88 17.31 20.38 1.91
C MET A 88 18.48 21.10 1.24
N LYS A 89 18.38 21.38 -0.06
CA LYS A 89 19.42 22.08 -0.82
C LYS A 89 19.64 23.50 -0.31
N ILE A 90 18.56 24.26 -0.09
CA ILE A 90 18.66 25.66 0.38
C ILE A 90 19.34 25.70 1.76
N ARG A 91 18.87 24.90 2.72
CA ARG A 91 19.44 24.88 4.08
C ARG A 91 20.87 24.39 4.11
N LEU A 92 21.21 23.40 3.30
CA LEU A 92 22.59 22.95 3.17
C LEU A 92 23.50 24.09 2.66
N MET A 93 23.06 24.84 1.64
CA MET A 93 23.85 25.97 1.12
C MET A 93 24.03 27.10 2.14
N GLU A 94 23.01 27.39 2.95
CA GLU A 94 23.09 28.38 4.03
C GLU A 94 24.13 27.98 5.08
N GLU A 95 24.07 26.73 5.56
CA GLU A 95 24.99 26.24 6.60
C GLU A 95 26.42 26.07 6.09
N GLN A 96 26.60 25.67 4.83
CA GLN A 96 27.93 25.64 4.20
C GLN A 96 28.54 27.06 4.10
N ARG A 97 27.74 28.06 3.73
CA ARG A 97 28.20 29.47 3.69
C ARG A 97 28.60 29.95 5.07
N ARG A 98 27.77 29.70 6.09
CA ARG A 98 28.08 30.04 7.49
C ARG A 98 29.40 29.42 7.93
N PHE A 99 29.56 28.13 7.69
CA PHE A 99 30.78 27.40 8.04
C PHE A 99 32.05 28.00 7.41
N LEU A 100 32.00 28.30 6.10
CA LEU A 100 33.13 28.90 5.38
C LEU A 100 33.47 30.30 5.91
N THR A 101 32.47 31.13 6.21
CA THR A 101 32.66 32.47 6.77
C THR A 101 33.25 32.40 8.18
N GLU A 102 32.76 31.51 9.05
CA GLU A 102 33.25 31.36 10.43
C GLU A 102 34.68 30.84 10.51
N HIS A 103 35.07 29.93 9.61
CA HIS A 103 36.39 29.28 9.64
C HIS A 103 37.41 29.94 8.69
N GLY A 104 37.01 30.96 7.93
CA GLY A 104 37.86 31.63 6.93
C GLY A 104 38.35 30.71 5.81
N GLN A 105 37.64 29.61 5.55
CA GLN A 105 38.02 28.62 4.55
C GLN A 105 37.35 28.92 3.20
N THR A 106 37.98 28.51 2.10
CA THR A 106 37.42 28.64 0.74
C THR A 106 36.71 27.37 0.26
N ARG A 107 36.96 26.22 0.92
CA ARG A 107 36.38 24.91 0.58
C ARG A 107 36.12 24.10 1.83
N ILE A 108 35.11 23.24 1.77
CA ILE A 108 34.76 22.28 2.82
C ILE A 108 35.26 20.89 2.40
N GLY A 109 36.00 20.22 3.28
CA GLY A 109 36.42 18.84 3.06
C GLY A 109 35.23 17.87 2.99
N LYS A 110 35.35 16.77 2.24
CA LYS A 110 34.24 15.83 1.96
C LYS A 110 33.57 15.30 3.24
N ALA A 111 34.35 14.80 4.20
CA ALA A 111 33.82 14.27 5.46
C ALA A 111 33.08 15.34 6.28
N MET A 112 33.62 16.56 6.33
CA MET A 112 32.97 17.67 7.03
C MET A 112 31.66 18.07 6.34
N ASN A 113 31.64 18.07 5.02
CA ASN A 113 30.43 18.36 4.24
C ASN A 113 29.32 17.32 4.46
N GLU A 114 29.67 16.04 4.57
CA GLU A 114 28.72 14.98 4.94
C GLU A 114 28.17 15.20 6.36
N GLY A 115 29.02 15.56 7.33
CA GLY A 115 28.58 15.91 8.68
C GLY A 115 27.62 17.11 8.75
N ILE A 116 27.88 18.17 7.97
CA ILE A 116 26.96 19.32 7.86
C ILE A 116 25.62 18.87 7.26
N LYS A 117 25.65 18.04 6.22
CA LYS A 117 24.45 17.52 5.58
C LYS A 117 23.60 16.70 6.54
N ASP A 118 24.20 15.82 7.33
CA ASP A 118 23.47 14.99 8.30
C ASP A 118 22.87 15.82 9.43
N ARG A 119 23.61 16.83 9.93
CA ARG A 119 23.08 17.78 10.92
C ARG A 119 21.87 18.54 10.37
N VAL A 120 21.96 19.09 9.15
CA VAL A 120 20.84 19.79 8.51
C VAL A 120 19.65 18.86 8.32
N LYS A 121 19.90 17.60 7.93
CA LYS A 121 18.84 16.60 7.78
C LYS A 121 18.12 16.35 9.11
N LEU A 122 18.86 16.14 10.20
CA LEU A 122 18.29 15.90 11.53
C LEU A 122 17.50 17.11 12.03
N GLU A 123 18.02 18.33 11.83
CA GLU A 123 17.34 19.56 12.21
C GLU A 123 16.04 19.77 11.43
N LEU A 124 16.04 19.45 10.13
CA LEU A 124 14.83 19.53 9.32
C LEU A 124 13.81 18.45 9.73
N MET A 125 14.26 17.21 9.99
CA MET A 125 13.36 16.13 10.42
C MET A 125 12.67 16.44 11.76
N SER A 126 13.38 17.07 12.71
CA SER A 126 12.79 17.40 14.01
C SER A 126 11.71 18.48 13.92
N LYS A 127 11.73 19.31 12.87
CA LYS A 127 10.78 20.42 12.65
C LYS A 127 9.60 20.08 11.74
N ILE A 128 9.70 19.01 10.94
CA ILE A 128 8.65 18.63 9.98
C ILE A 128 7.58 17.80 10.68
N ASP A 129 6.32 18.18 10.48
CA ASP A 129 5.18 17.34 10.87
C ASP A 129 5.01 16.17 9.90
N PRO A 130 4.70 14.96 10.42
CA PRO A 130 4.44 13.81 9.57
C PRO A 130 3.12 13.98 8.79
N VAL A 131 3.11 13.51 7.55
CA VAL A 131 1.90 13.48 6.72
C VAL A 131 1.28 12.08 6.78
N PRO A 132 0.03 11.93 7.25
CA PRO A 132 -0.63 10.63 7.32
C PRO A 132 -1.16 10.18 5.96
N SER A 133 -1.08 8.87 5.71
CA SER A 133 -1.71 8.18 4.59
C SER A 133 -2.50 6.99 5.12
N PHE A 134 -3.67 6.73 4.55
CA PHE A 134 -4.58 5.68 5.02
C PHE A 134 -4.86 4.67 3.91
N TYR A 135 -4.75 3.40 4.25
CA TYR A 135 -5.01 2.29 3.35
C TYR A 135 -6.00 1.32 4.01
N ASP A 136 -7.15 1.13 3.38
CA ASP A 136 -8.24 0.30 3.87
C ASP A 136 -7.89 -1.18 3.69
N VAL A 137 -8.29 -1.97 4.68
CA VAL A 137 -8.14 -3.42 4.71
C VAL A 137 -9.54 -4.01 4.89
N LEU A 138 -9.89 -4.93 3.99
CA LEU A 138 -11.05 -5.81 4.14
C LEU A 138 -10.55 -7.25 4.19
N TRP A 139 -10.73 -7.92 5.32
CA TRP A 139 -10.40 -9.32 5.50
C TRP A 139 -11.68 -10.15 5.51
N ALA A 140 -11.88 -10.93 4.45
CA ALA A 140 -12.92 -11.95 4.37
C ALA A 140 -12.42 -13.25 5.01
N VAL A 141 -12.73 -13.44 6.29
CA VAL A 141 -12.16 -14.51 7.12
C VAL A 141 -12.55 -15.88 6.58
N GLY A 142 -13.83 -16.10 6.29
CA GLY A 142 -14.33 -17.37 5.74
C GLY A 142 -13.75 -17.74 4.36
N GLN A 143 -13.15 -16.80 3.64
CA GLN A 143 -12.53 -17.03 2.33
C GLN A 143 -11.01 -17.08 2.38
N ASN A 144 -10.39 -16.85 3.54
CA ASN A 144 -8.95 -16.64 3.70
C ASN A 144 -8.40 -15.59 2.71
N LYS A 145 -9.14 -14.50 2.50
CA LYS A 145 -8.76 -13.43 1.57
C LYS A 145 -8.68 -12.09 2.26
N VAL A 146 -7.68 -11.31 1.87
CA VAL A 146 -7.54 -9.91 2.26
C VAL A 146 -7.48 -9.02 1.03
N TYR A 147 -8.25 -7.95 1.05
CA TYR A 147 -8.26 -6.89 0.07
C TYR A 147 -7.64 -5.64 0.68
N PHE A 148 -6.62 -5.09 0.05
CA PHE A 148 -5.84 -3.97 0.56
C PHE A 148 -5.85 -2.80 -0.41
N SER A 149 -6.23 -1.60 0.04
CA SER A 149 -6.52 -0.45 -0.84
C SER A 149 -5.29 0.32 -1.33
N SER A 150 -4.26 -0.37 -1.78
CA SER A 150 -3.06 0.22 -2.37
C SER A 150 -2.62 -0.60 -3.58
N LEU A 151 -2.01 0.06 -4.56
CA LEU A 151 -1.35 -0.57 -5.71
C LEU A 151 0.17 -0.39 -5.69
N SER A 152 0.74 0.22 -4.64
CA SER A 152 2.18 0.40 -4.49
C SER A 152 2.81 -0.81 -3.80
N ASP A 153 3.78 -1.45 -4.46
CA ASP A 153 4.49 -2.62 -3.91
C ASP A 153 5.17 -2.31 -2.56
N LYS A 154 5.82 -1.14 -2.44
CA LYS A 154 6.45 -0.71 -1.17
C LYS A 154 5.46 -0.62 -0.01
N VAL A 155 4.24 -0.15 -0.28
CA VAL A 155 3.18 -0.05 0.73
C VAL A 155 2.60 -1.42 1.03
N ALA A 156 2.52 -2.31 0.04
CA ALA A 156 2.12 -3.69 0.24
C ALA A 156 3.14 -4.46 1.10
N ASP A 157 4.44 -4.26 0.90
CA ASP A 157 5.48 -4.87 1.74
C ASP A 157 5.34 -4.43 3.20
N ASP A 158 5.20 -3.11 3.44
CA ASP A 158 4.92 -2.54 4.76
C ASP A 158 3.67 -3.18 5.41
N PHE A 159 2.61 -3.35 4.63
CA PHE A 159 1.36 -3.97 5.07
C PHE A 159 1.54 -5.46 5.42
N VAL A 160 2.21 -6.24 4.56
CA VAL A 160 2.45 -7.68 4.77
C VAL A 160 3.29 -7.89 6.02
N GLU A 161 4.34 -7.09 6.22
CA GLU A 161 5.20 -7.15 7.41
C GLU A 161 4.39 -6.85 8.69
N LEU A 162 3.62 -5.76 8.70
CA LEU A 162 2.81 -5.39 9.86
C LEU A 162 1.71 -6.42 10.12
N PHE A 163 1.06 -6.95 9.08
CA PHE A 163 0.03 -7.98 9.20
C PHE A 163 0.61 -9.25 9.84
N LYS A 164 1.79 -9.70 9.37
CA LYS A 164 2.49 -10.84 9.95
C LYS A 164 2.89 -10.60 11.39
N LYS A 165 3.42 -9.43 11.72
CA LYS A 165 3.76 -9.04 13.10
C LYS A 165 2.51 -9.06 14.00
N THR A 166 1.39 -8.59 13.48
CA THR A 166 0.15 -8.43 14.25
C THR A 166 -0.55 -9.76 14.47
N PHE A 167 -0.80 -10.50 13.40
CA PHE A 167 -1.66 -11.68 13.43
C PHE A 167 -0.88 -13.00 13.38
N SER A 168 0.45 -12.96 13.22
CA SER A 168 1.28 -14.16 13.08
C SER A 168 0.83 -15.07 11.92
N LEU A 169 0.24 -14.47 10.89
CA LEU A 169 -0.22 -15.11 9.66
C LEU A 169 0.55 -14.55 8.47
N ASN A 170 0.78 -15.37 7.46
CA ASN A 170 1.44 -14.91 6.24
C ASN A 170 0.40 -14.48 5.21
N LEU A 171 0.77 -13.49 4.38
CA LEU A 171 -0.01 -13.07 3.24
C LEU A 171 0.74 -13.40 1.96
N VAL A 172 0.06 -14.07 1.04
CA VAL A 172 0.58 -14.36 -0.30
C VAL A 172 -0.23 -13.55 -1.30
N ARG A 173 0.45 -12.71 -2.08
CA ARG A 173 -0.20 -11.88 -3.10
C ARG A 173 -0.82 -12.79 -4.17
N ILE A 174 -2.09 -12.55 -4.47
CA ILE A 174 -2.80 -13.22 -5.55
C ILE A 174 -2.71 -12.32 -6.79
N LEU A 175 -2.02 -12.80 -7.81
CA LEU A 175 -2.00 -12.15 -9.12
C LEU A 175 -3.28 -12.50 -9.90
N PRO A 176 -3.74 -11.65 -10.83
CA PRO A 176 -4.96 -11.89 -11.61
C PRO A 176 -5.00 -13.28 -12.27
N GLN A 177 -3.85 -13.77 -12.74
CA GLN A 177 -3.70 -15.06 -13.43
C GLN A 177 -3.87 -16.26 -12.50
N GLN A 178 -3.60 -16.06 -11.21
CA GLN A 178 -3.77 -17.07 -10.17
C GLN A 178 -5.20 -17.09 -9.63
N HIS A 179 -6.07 -16.19 -10.10
CA HIS A 179 -7.46 -16.18 -9.69
C HIS A 179 -8.15 -17.49 -10.13
N PRO A 180 -8.98 -18.13 -9.27
CA PRO A 180 -9.59 -19.43 -9.58
C PRO A 180 -10.34 -19.48 -10.92
N ALA A 181 -10.97 -18.38 -11.33
CA ALA A 181 -11.64 -18.29 -12.63
C ALA A 181 -10.67 -18.37 -13.82
N ALA A 182 -9.49 -17.75 -13.71
CA ALA A 182 -8.45 -17.83 -14.74
C ALA A 182 -7.83 -19.24 -14.82
N LEU A 183 -7.64 -19.88 -13.66
CA LEU A 183 -7.13 -21.25 -13.58
C LEU A 183 -8.10 -22.28 -14.19
N LYS A 184 -9.42 -22.13 -13.99
CA LYS A 184 -10.43 -23.01 -14.62
C LYS A 184 -10.33 -22.99 -16.15
N ASN A 185 -10.10 -21.82 -16.74
CA ASN A 185 -9.94 -21.67 -18.18
C ASN A 185 -8.58 -22.17 -18.67
N LYS A 186 -7.53 -22.11 -17.82
CA LYS A 186 -6.22 -22.69 -18.11
C LYS A 186 -6.27 -24.21 -18.26
N THR A 187 -7.10 -24.91 -17.49
CA THR A 187 -7.31 -26.37 -17.66
C THR A 187 -7.99 -26.76 -18.98
N GLN A 188 -8.58 -25.81 -19.71
CA GLN A 188 -9.24 -26.06 -21.01
C GLN A 188 -8.38 -25.65 -22.22
N GLY A 189 -7.27 -24.93 -22.02
CA GLY A 189 -6.40 -24.46 -23.11
C GLY A 189 -4.91 -24.62 -22.79
N ASN A 190 -4.15 -25.10 -23.77
CA ASN A 190 -2.69 -25.32 -23.72
C ASN A 190 -1.85 -24.02 -23.65
N VAL A 191 -2.18 -23.06 -22.77
CA VAL A 191 -1.41 -21.81 -22.65
C VAL A 191 -0.44 -21.91 -21.47
N ALA A 192 0.86 -21.73 -21.77
CA ALA A 192 1.93 -21.79 -20.79
C ALA A 192 1.80 -20.68 -19.72
N ALA A 193 2.32 -20.92 -18.52
CA ALA A 193 2.19 -19.99 -17.40
C ALA A 193 2.93 -18.65 -17.60
N GLU A 194 4.02 -18.67 -18.38
CA GLU A 194 4.89 -17.50 -18.63
C GLU A 194 4.21 -16.46 -19.53
N ASP A 195 3.36 -16.90 -20.47
CA ASP A 195 2.62 -16.05 -21.41
C ASP A 195 1.52 -15.20 -20.75
N MET A 196 1.11 -15.54 -19.52
CA MET A 196 0.05 -14.77 -18.88
C MET A 196 0.52 -13.42 -18.31
N SER A 197 1.83 -13.23 -18.07
CA SER A 197 2.40 -11.96 -17.58
C SER A 197 2.05 -10.76 -18.46
N SER A 198 1.91 -10.99 -19.76
CA SER A 198 1.50 -10.01 -20.77
C SER A 198 0.01 -10.08 -21.11
N ILE A 199 -0.78 -11.00 -20.54
CA ILE A 199 -2.20 -11.21 -20.92
C ILE A 199 -3.02 -9.93 -20.84
N GLY A 200 -2.76 -9.08 -19.85
CA GLY A 200 -3.47 -7.79 -19.70
C GLY A 200 -3.13 -6.84 -20.84
N ARG A 201 -1.86 -6.76 -21.23
CA ARG A 201 -1.40 -5.93 -22.36
C ARG A 201 -1.90 -6.50 -23.69
N GLU A 202 -1.78 -7.79 -23.91
CA GLU A 202 -2.25 -8.45 -25.13
C GLU A 202 -3.77 -8.32 -25.28
N PHE A 203 -4.51 -8.49 -24.19
CA PHE A 203 -5.96 -8.31 -24.19
C PHE A 203 -6.35 -6.84 -24.47
N LEU A 204 -5.68 -5.87 -23.87
CA LEU A 204 -5.91 -4.45 -24.16
C LEU A 204 -5.54 -4.10 -25.60
N THR A 205 -4.47 -4.67 -26.13
CA THR A 205 -4.05 -4.49 -27.54
C THR A 205 -5.07 -5.13 -28.49
N TRP A 206 -5.61 -6.30 -28.13
CA TRP A 206 -6.69 -6.95 -28.87
C TRP A 206 -8.00 -6.15 -28.81
N LEU A 207 -8.37 -5.60 -27.66
CA LEU A 207 -9.51 -4.70 -27.52
C LEU A 207 -9.33 -3.43 -28.36
N TRP A 208 -8.13 -2.84 -28.38
CA TRP A 208 -7.79 -1.73 -29.25
C TRP A 208 -7.98 -2.10 -30.72
N PHE A 209 -7.39 -3.21 -31.15
CA PHE A 209 -7.55 -3.72 -32.52
C PHE A 209 -9.03 -3.95 -32.86
N LYS A 210 -9.82 -4.53 -31.96
CA LYS A 210 -11.27 -4.73 -32.14
C LYS A 210 -12.09 -3.45 -32.07
N SER A 211 -11.57 -2.38 -31.50
CA SER A 211 -12.20 -1.05 -31.58
C SER A 211 -12.06 -0.46 -32.99
N GLU A 212 -10.93 -0.71 -33.65
CA GLU A 212 -10.67 -0.26 -35.03
C GLU A 212 -11.32 -1.18 -36.06
N GLU A 213 -11.37 -2.49 -35.79
CA GLU A 213 -12.00 -3.48 -36.66
C GLU A 213 -13.51 -3.54 -36.42
N ARG A 214 -14.32 -3.62 -37.49
CA ARG A 214 -15.80 -3.71 -37.41
C ARG A 214 -16.44 -2.59 -36.56
N ASN A 215 -15.80 -1.42 -36.47
CA ASN A 215 -16.33 -0.24 -35.75
C ASN A 215 -16.63 -0.53 -34.27
N GLY A 216 -15.79 -1.33 -33.60
CA GLY A 216 -15.96 -1.70 -32.19
C GLY A 216 -16.83 -2.91 -31.92
N ARG A 217 -17.38 -3.58 -32.93
CA ARG A 217 -18.31 -4.70 -32.73
C ARG A 217 -17.60 -6.05 -32.59
N ILE A 218 -17.84 -6.71 -31.47
CA ILE A 218 -17.34 -8.04 -31.13
C ILE A 218 -18.52 -9.02 -31.09
N ALA A 219 -18.45 -10.07 -31.91
CA ALA A 219 -19.41 -11.17 -31.84
C ALA A 219 -19.07 -12.08 -30.65
N LEU A 220 -20.02 -12.26 -29.72
CA LEU A 220 -19.90 -13.18 -28.59
C LEU A 220 -20.46 -14.57 -28.92
N SER A 221 -21.51 -14.62 -29.75
CA SER A 221 -22.11 -15.85 -30.25
C SER A 221 -22.71 -15.64 -31.65
N LYS A 222 -23.30 -16.68 -32.27
CA LYS A 222 -23.87 -16.56 -33.62
C LYS A 222 -24.93 -15.48 -33.77
N ASN A 223 -25.62 -15.12 -32.68
CA ASN A 223 -26.71 -14.13 -32.68
C ASN A 223 -26.47 -12.96 -31.70
N GLU A 224 -25.29 -12.84 -31.10
CA GLU A 224 -25.03 -11.86 -30.06
C GLU A 224 -23.75 -11.07 -30.37
N GLU A 225 -23.88 -9.75 -30.46
CA GLU A 225 -22.76 -8.82 -30.65
C GLU A 225 -22.76 -7.78 -29.53
N VAL A 226 -21.57 -7.35 -29.13
CA VAL A 226 -21.35 -6.23 -28.21
C VAL A 226 -20.49 -5.16 -28.87
N GLU A 227 -20.73 -3.90 -28.53
CA GLU A 227 -19.98 -2.76 -29.06
C GLU A 227 -19.04 -2.20 -27.98
N LEU A 228 -17.77 -2.03 -28.34
CA LEU A 228 -16.75 -1.42 -27.50
C LEU A 228 -16.77 0.09 -27.68
N HIS A 229 -17.05 0.79 -26.59
CA HIS A 229 -16.85 2.24 -26.49
C HIS A 229 -15.62 2.51 -25.64
N LEU A 230 -14.51 2.88 -26.29
CA LEU A 230 -13.36 3.48 -25.61
C LEU A 230 -13.62 4.98 -25.49
N LEU A 231 -13.59 5.51 -24.27
CA LEU A 231 -13.70 6.94 -23.97
C LEU A 231 -12.46 7.72 -24.41
#